data_AF-A0A453K0K0-F1
#
_entry.id   AF-A0A453K0K0-F1
#
_cell.length_a   1.000
_cell.length_b   1.000
_cell.length_c   1.000
_cell.angle_alpha   90.00
_cell.angle_beta   90.00
_cell.angle_gamma   90.00
#
_symmetry.space_group_name_H-M   'P 1'
#
loop_
_entity.id
_entity.type
_entity.pdbx_description
1 polymer ?
#
loop_
_entity_poly.entity_id
_entity_poly.type
_entity_poly.pdbx_seq_one_letter_code
_entity_poly.pdbx_strand_id
1 'polypeptide(L)'
;MPTVSVGRDRLFAALGRVYTQDEFEALCFDFGIELDDVTTEKAIIRKEKHLEEDVEADGDDEVIYKIEVAANRYDLLCLEGIARSLRIFTGSEATPIFKIASIPRGSMLQMHVRSQTSQIRPYVVCAVLRGVTFDEVRYNSFIDLQDKLHQNICRKRTLVAIGAHDLDTLQGPFSYEALPPQEINFIPLKQEQNFRADALMEFYRSDMKLKKFLHIIENSPVYPVIYDSNRTVLSLPPIINGAHSAITLKTRNVFIECTATDLTKANIVLNTMVAMFSEYCENKFGVEPVEVVSYDGSTAIYPDLSCYKMEVALSDIIGPIGISLDETQVISLLNKMQLQAKLCSSNGEPCISVSVPPTRSDVLHARDLAEDVAIAYGYNNVPKSKPKSMTIGGRQPLNRFSDKIRADVARAGYMEVLTFVLTSHEENFDMLNRTDDGNKAVIIANPRTSEFEVVRSSLMSCLLKTLKHNIDHPRPIKIFEVGDVVSLDTSRDVGASNNRRLAALYCNSNSGFEVIYNYFLCRSNI
;
A
#
# COMPACT_ATOMS: atom_id res chain seq x y z
N MET A 1 -7.32 -1.44 0.67
CA MET A 1 -6.05 -2.10 0.31
C MET A 1 -5.92 -2.00 -1.21
N PRO A 2 -4.90 -2.56 -1.90
CA PRO A 2 -4.86 -2.51 -3.35
C PRO A 2 -6.06 -3.26 -3.97
N THR A 3 -6.78 -2.60 -4.86
CA THR A 3 -7.88 -3.21 -5.63
C THR A 3 -7.45 -3.35 -7.08
N VAL A 4 -7.63 -4.54 -7.66
CA VAL A 4 -7.34 -4.87 -9.06
C VAL A 4 -8.66 -5.05 -9.79
N SER A 5 -8.84 -4.34 -10.91
CA SER A 5 -10.04 -4.41 -11.73
C SER A 5 -9.76 -5.32 -12.92
N VAL A 6 -10.50 -6.42 -13.03
CA VAL A 6 -10.30 -7.42 -14.09
C VAL A 6 -11.62 -7.75 -14.78
N GLY A 7 -11.59 -7.87 -16.10
CA GLY A 7 -12.75 -8.35 -16.86
C GLY A 7 -13.07 -9.80 -16.48
N ARG A 8 -14.31 -10.08 -16.08
CA ARG A 8 -14.75 -11.40 -15.58
C ARG A 8 -14.49 -12.50 -16.60
N ASP A 9 -14.93 -12.29 -17.84
CA ASP A 9 -14.86 -13.33 -18.88
C ASP A 9 -13.40 -13.61 -19.26
N ARG A 10 -12.54 -12.58 -19.21
CA ARG A 10 -11.10 -12.70 -19.41
C ARG A 10 -10.44 -13.45 -18.26
N LEU A 11 -10.81 -13.15 -17.02
CA LEU A 11 -10.33 -13.87 -15.84
C LEU A 11 -10.71 -15.35 -15.92
N PHE A 12 -11.95 -15.67 -16.28
CA PHE A 12 -12.42 -17.05 -16.42
C PHE A 12 -11.73 -17.78 -17.57
N ALA A 13 -11.49 -17.09 -18.70
CA ALA A 13 -10.68 -17.63 -19.78
C ALA A 13 -9.24 -17.93 -19.31
N ALA A 14 -8.64 -17.03 -18.53
CA ALA A 14 -7.31 -17.24 -17.96
C ALA A 14 -7.29 -18.38 -16.93
N LEU A 15 -8.35 -18.56 -16.13
CA LEU A 15 -8.48 -19.67 -15.19
C LEU A 15 -8.77 -21.01 -15.89
N GLY A 16 -9.27 -20.99 -17.12
CA GLY A 16 -9.68 -22.19 -17.87
C GLY A 16 -11.00 -22.79 -17.38
N ARG A 17 -11.76 -22.07 -16.55
CA ARG A 17 -13.04 -22.48 -16.00
C ARG A 17 -13.94 -21.26 -15.81
N VAL A 18 -15.23 -21.44 -16.12
CA VAL A 18 -16.28 -20.47 -15.80
C VAL A 18 -16.79 -20.76 -14.39
N TYR A 19 -16.89 -19.71 -13.58
CA TYR A 19 -17.40 -19.77 -12.21
C TYR A 19 -18.72 -19.01 -12.12
N THR A 20 -19.61 -19.46 -11.23
CA THR A 20 -20.66 -18.56 -10.74
C THR A 20 -20.04 -17.49 -9.83
N GLN A 21 -20.78 -16.42 -9.54
CA GLN A 21 -20.30 -15.40 -8.61
C GLN A 21 -20.01 -16.00 -7.23
N ASP A 22 -20.95 -16.78 -6.66
CA ASP A 22 -20.79 -17.45 -5.36
C ASP A 22 -19.59 -18.41 -5.34
N GLU A 23 -19.37 -19.17 -6.43
CA GLU A 23 -18.21 -20.06 -6.54
C GLU A 23 -16.89 -19.28 -6.56
N PHE A 24 -16.85 -18.13 -7.24
CA PHE A 24 -15.67 -17.30 -7.31
C PHE A 24 -15.42 -16.56 -5.99
N GLU A 25 -16.46 -16.06 -5.32
CA GLU A 25 -16.37 -15.47 -3.98
C GLU A 25 -15.83 -16.49 -2.96
N ALA A 26 -16.31 -17.74 -3.01
CA ALA A 26 -15.78 -18.81 -2.17
C ALA A 26 -14.30 -19.09 -2.46
N LEU A 27 -13.90 -19.14 -3.74
CA LEU A 27 -12.49 -19.31 -4.12
C LEU A 27 -11.61 -18.14 -3.64
N CYS A 28 -12.10 -16.91 -3.76
CA CYS A 28 -11.43 -15.72 -3.24
C CYS A 28 -11.22 -15.83 -1.73
N PHE A 29 -12.29 -16.15 -1.00
CA PHE A 29 -12.25 -16.32 0.46
C PHE A 29 -11.26 -17.41 0.89
N ASP A 30 -11.27 -18.57 0.23
CA ASP A 30 -10.35 -19.68 0.52
C ASP A 30 -8.88 -19.31 0.27
N PHE A 31 -8.62 -18.46 -0.74
CA PHE A 31 -7.27 -17.98 -1.06
C PHE A 31 -6.83 -16.76 -0.22
N GLY A 32 -7.75 -16.11 0.49
CA GLY A 32 -7.48 -14.91 1.29
C GLY A 32 -7.49 -13.59 0.50
N ILE A 33 -8.26 -13.54 -0.60
CA ILE A 33 -8.57 -12.31 -1.34
C ILE A 33 -10.08 -12.05 -1.29
N GLU A 34 -10.52 -10.84 -1.63
CA GLU A 34 -11.94 -10.46 -1.52
C GLU A 34 -12.45 -9.93 -2.86
N LEU A 35 -13.63 -10.41 -3.29
CA LEU A 35 -14.37 -9.78 -4.37
C LEU A 35 -15.17 -8.62 -3.77
N ASP A 36 -14.62 -7.41 -3.85
CA ASP A 36 -15.18 -6.20 -3.22
C ASP A 36 -16.44 -5.71 -3.94
N ASP A 37 -16.42 -5.72 -5.28
CA ASP A 37 -17.50 -5.14 -6.08
C ASP A 37 -17.54 -5.76 -7.50
N VAL A 38 -18.75 -5.83 -8.07
CA VAL A 38 -19.00 -6.29 -9.44
C VAL A 38 -19.68 -5.17 -10.18
N THR A 39 -18.99 -4.60 -11.16
CA THR A 39 -19.46 -3.44 -11.94
C THR A 39 -19.32 -3.70 -13.43
N THR A 40 -19.79 -2.77 -14.27
CA THR A 40 -19.52 -2.78 -15.71
C THR A 40 -18.67 -1.58 -16.08
N GLU A 41 -17.97 -1.66 -17.20
CA GLU A 41 -17.14 -0.54 -17.69
C GLU A 41 -17.97 0.75 -17.85
N LYS A 42 -19.18 0.63 -18.41
CA LYS A 42 -20.16 1.72 -18.49
C LYS A 42 -20.46 2.34 -17.12
N ALA A 43 -20.69 1.52 -16.10
CA ALA A 43 -20.99 2.01 -14.75
C ALA A 43 -19.80 2.75 -14.12
N ILE A 44 -18.57 2.27 -14.36
CA ILE A 44 -17.35 2.94 -13.90
C ILE A 44 -17.22 4.31 -14.58
N ILE A 45 -17.36 4.37 -15.91
CA ILE A 45 -17.23 5.61 -16.68
C ILE A 45 -18.31 6.62 -16.27
N ARG A 46 -19.55 6.17 -16.02
CA ARG A 46 -20.62 7.04 -15.49
C ARG A 46 -20.25 7.64 -14.15
N LYS A 47 -19.74 6.81 -13.22
CA LYS A 47 -19.35 7.25 -11.88
C LYS A 47 -18.17 8.21 -11.90
N GLU A 48 -17.16 7.96 -12.73
CA GLU A 48 -15.99 8.83 -12.86
C GLU A 48 -16.28 10.17 -13.55
N LYS A 49 -17.17 10.17 -14.54
CA LYS A 49 -17.58 11.39 -15.26
C LYS A 49 -18.75 12.13 -14.59
N HIS A 50 -19.25 11.65 -13.45
CA HIS A 50 -20.45 12.17 -12.78
C HIS A 50 -21.65 12.30 -13.73
N LEU A 51 -21.84 11.31 -14.61
CA LEU A 51 -22.95 11.27 -15.55
C LEU A 51 -24.19 10.65 -14.90
N GLU A 52 -25.37 11.17 -15.22
CA GLU A 52 -26.66 10.58 -14.82
C GLU A 52 -26.86 9.20 -15.48
N GLU A 53 -27.63 8.31 -14.83
CA GLU A 53 -27.82 6.92 -15.27
C GLU A 53 -28.39 6.78 -16.69
N ASP A 54 -29.09 7.80 -17.18
CA ASP A 54 -29.74 7.84 -18.49
C ASP A 54 -28.82 8.30 -19.64
N VAL A 55 -27.58 8.69 -19.36
CA VAL A 55 -26.62 9.10 -20.38
C VAL A 55 -25.86 7.87 -20.92
N GLU A 56 -25.83 7.71 -22.25
CA GLU A 56 -24.99 6.69 -22.91
C GLU A 56 -23.51 6.97 -22.60
N ALA A 57 -22.88 6.02 -21.92
CA ALA A 57 -21.44 6.03 -21.69
C ALA A 57 -20.76 5.13 -22.73
N ASP A 58 -19.72 5.66 -23.34
CA ASP A 58 -18.89 4.96 -24.31
C ASP A 58 -18.04 3.91 -23.56
N GLY A 59 -18.45 2.65 -23.60
CA GLY A 59 -17.81 1.52 -22.89
C GLY A 59 -18.54 0.21 -23.17
N ASP A 60 -17.87 -0.93 -23.01
CA ASP A 60 -18.49 -2.24 -23.25
C ASP A 60 -19.38 -2.67 -22.07
N ASP A 61 -20.33 -3.57 -22.33
CA ASP A 61 -21.12 -4.26 -21.28
C ASP A 61 -20.30 -5.35 -20.56
N GLU A 62 -18.97 -5.30 -20.66
CA GLU A 62 -18.07 -6.23 -19.99
C GLU A 62 -18.21 -6.09 -18.47
N VAL A 63 -18.43 -7.22 -17.81
CA VAL A 63 -18.51 -7.31 -16.36
C VAL A 63 -17.10 -7.27 -15.78
N ILE A 64 -16.86 -6.33 -14.87
CA ILE A 64 -15.59 -6.08 -14.21
C ILE A 64 -15.70 -6.51 -12.75
N TYR A 65 -14.80 -7.39 -12.35
CA TYR A 65 -14.58 -7.78 -10.95
C TYR A 65 -13.53 -6.87 -10.34
N LYS A 66 -13.87 -6.26 -9.20
CA LYS A 66 -12.91 -5.54 -8.35
C LYS A 66 -12.48 -6.47 -7.23
N ILE A 67 -11.25 -6.92 -7.33
CA ILE A 67 -10.67 -7.87 -6.38
C ILE A 67 -9.71 -7.10 -5.48
N GLU A 68 -9.98 -7.12 -4.18
CA GLU A 68 -9.08 -6.60 -3.17
C GLU A 68 -8.02 -7.65 -2.81
N VAL A 69 -6.76 -7.23 -2.84
CA VAL A 69 -5.60 -8.09 -2.57
C VAL A 69 -4.77 -7.55 -1.43
N ALA A 70 -4.03 -8.43 -0.76
CA ALA A 70 -3.16 -8.06 0.33
C ALA A 70 -2.01 -7.14 -0.15
N ALA A 71 -1.71 -6.09 0.62
CA ALA A 71 -0.75 -5.07 0.20
C ALA A 71 0.71 -5.55 0.12
N ASN A 72 1.02 -6.70 0.72
CA ASN A 72 2.32 -7.38 0.71
C ASN A 72 2.51 -8.32 -0.49
N ARG A 73 1.42 -8.74 -1.17
CA ARG A 73 1.46 -9.66 -2.31
C ARG A 73 1.47 -8.91 -3.64
N TYR A 74 2.64 -8.41 -4.02
CA TYR A 74 2.81 -7.62 -5.26
C TYR A 74 2.59 -8.44 -6.53
N ASP A 75 2.76 -9.77 -6.45
CA ASP A 75 2.45 -10.71 -7.51
C ASP A 75 0.96 -10.78 -7.86
N LEU A 76 0.06 -10.29 -6.99
CA LEU A 76 -1.39 -10.30 -7.23
C LEU A 76 -1.93 -8.98 -7.80
N LEU A 77 -1.07 -8.04 -8.19
CA LEU A 77 -1.48 -6.70 -8.65
C LEU A 77 -1.93 -6.63 -10.12
N CYS A 78 -2.04 -7.77 -10.81
CA CYS A 78 -2.46 -7.86 -12.20
C CYS A 78 -3.25 -9.15 -12.47
N LEU A 79 -3.92 -9.21 -13.62
CA LEU A 79 -4.70 -10.39 -14.04
C LEU A 79 -3.82 -11.64 -14.16
N GLU A 80 -2.63 -11.51 -14.76
CA GLU A 80 -1.66 -12.58 -14.95
C GLU A 80 -1.22 -13.21 -13.63
N GLY A 81 -1.07 -12.36 -12.61
CA GLY A 81 -0.72 -12.73 -11.26
C GLY A 81 -1.83 -13.49 -10.56
N ILE A 82 -3.02 -12.88 -10.47
CA ILE A 82 -4.19 -13.46 -9.82
C ILE A 82 -4.56 -14.80 -10.46
N ALA A 83 -4.68 -14.84 -11.79
CA ALA A 83 -5.07 -16.05 -12.49
C ALA A 83 -4.07 -17.20 -12.26
N ARG A 84 -2.76 -16.92 -12.32
CA ARG A 84 -1.71 -17.91 -12.07
C ARG A 84 -1.72 -18.40 -10.62
N SER A 85 -1.82 -17.51 -9.65
CA SER A 85 -1.86 -17.89 -8.24
C SER A 85 -3.08 -18.75 -7.92
N LEU A 86 -4.25 -18.40 -8.45
CA LEU A 86 -5.47 -19.20 -8.29
C LEU A 86 -5.37 -20.56 -8.99
N ARG A 87 -4.81 -20.63 -10.21
CA ARG A 87 -4.57 -21.92 -10.89
C ARG A 87 -3.61 -22.84 -10.12
N ILE A 88 -2.59 -22.28 -9.48
CA ILE A 88 -1.66 -23.06 -8.65
C ILE A 88 -2.35 -23.51 -7.36
N PHE A 89 -3.15 -22.64 -6.75
CA PHE A 89 -3.92 -22.96 -5.55
C PHE A 89 -4.94 -24.09 -5.77
N THR A 90 -5.65 -24.09 -6.90
CA THR A 90 -6.57 -25.15 -7.30
C THR A 90 -5.88 -26.42 -7.81
N GLY A 91 -4.55 -26.39 -8.00
CA GLY A 91 -3.76 -27.50 -8.51
C GLY A 91 -3.87 -27.71 -10.02
N SER A 92 -4.36 -26.73 -10.77
CA SER A 92 -4.49 -26.75 -12.23
C SER A 92 -3.16 -26.49 -12.95
N GLU A 93 -2.24 -25.78 -12.31
CA GLU A 93 -0.92 -25.44 -12.85
C GLU A 93 0.16 -25.62 -11.78
N ALA A 94 1.39 -25.95 -12.18
CA ALA A 94 2.55 -25.97 -11.29
C ALA A 94 3.25 -24.61 -11.25
N THR A 95 3.91 -24.28 -10.13
CA THR A 95 4.65 -23.01 -10.02
C THR A 95 5.71 -22.87 -11.13
N PRO A 96 5.67 -21.79 -11.94
CA PRO A 96 6.64 -21.58 -13.00
C PRO A 96 8.03 -21.29 -12.44
N ILE A 97 9.05 -21.68 -13.20
CA ILE A 97 10.44 -21.40 -12.89
C ILE A 97 10.90 -20.27 -13.82
N PHE A 98 11.19 -19.11 -13.25
CA PHE A 98 11.75 -17.98 -13.97
C PHE A 98 13.24 -18.20 -14.23
N LYS A 99 13.66 -18.01 -15.48
CA LYS A 99 15.02 -18.29 -15.94
C LYS A 99 15.66 -17.05 -16.52
N ILE A 100 16.93 -16.86 -16.21
CA ILE A 100 17.79 -15.88 -16.88
C ILE A 100 18.35 -16.50 -18.15
N ALA A 101 18.25 -15.80 -19.28
CA ALA A 101 18.80 -16.23 -20.55
C ALA A 101 20.34 -16.33 -20.46
N SER A 102 20.90 -17.41 -21.02
CA SER A 102 22.35 -17.63 -21.02
C SER A 102 23.00 -16.80 -22.12
N ILE A 103 23.36 -15.55 -21.80
CA ILE A 103 24.05 -14.62 -22.69
C ILE A 103 25.47 -14.42 -22.16
N PRO A 104 26.52 -14.54 -22.98
CA PRO A 104 27.88 -14.22 -22.56
C PRO A 104 28.00 -12.73 -22.18
N ARG A 105 28.75 -12.40 -21.11
CA ARG A 105 28.92 -11.00 -20.66
C ARG A 105 29.31 -10.03 -21.77
N GLY A 106 30.20 -10.42 -22.69
CA GLY A 106 30.63 -9.57 -23.80
C GLY A 106 29.54 -9.23 -24.82
N SER A 107 28.38 -9.89 -24.77
CA SER A 107 27.22 -9.62 -25.61
C SER A 107 26.00 -9.14 -24.82
N MET A 108 26.12 -8.98 -23.49
CA MET A 108 25.05 -8.43 -22.67
C MET A 108 24.90 -6.94 -22.96
N LEU A 109 23.67 -6.46 -22.93
CA LEU A 109 23.42 -5.02 -22.90
C LEU A 109 23.98 -4.44 -21.60
N GLN A 110 24.57 -3.25 -21.70
CA GLN A 110 25.21 -2.58 -20.57
C GLN A 110 24.48 -1.28 -20.24
N MET A 111 24.32 -1.02 -18.94
CA MET A 111 23.84 0.25 -18.38
C MET A 111 24.95 0.86 -17.53
N HIS A 112 25.51 1.98 -17.97
CA HIS A 112 26.58 2.68 -17.27
C HIS A 112 26.04 3.78 -16.35
N VAL A 113 26.28 3.66 -15.05
CA VAL A 113 25.85 4.65 -14.05
C VAL A 113 26.95 5.67 -13.83
N ARG A 114 26.61 6.97 -13.91
CA ARG A 114 27.54 8.08 -13.63
C ARG A 114 27.47 8.49 -12.16
N SER A 115 28.57 9.04 -11.62
CA SER A 115 28.67 9.38 -10.20
C SER A 115 27.68 10.46 -9.74
N GLN A 116 27.24 11.34 -10.65
CA GLN A 116 26.28 12.41 -10.37
C GLN A 116 24.91 11.89 -9.92
N THR A 117 24.53 10.67 -10.31
CA THR A 117 23.23 10.09 -9.95
C THR A 117 23.09 9.89 -8.43
N SER A 118 24.21 9.73 -7.71
CA SER A 118 24.22 9.61 -6.24
C SER A 118 23.64 10.81 -5.50
N GLN A 119 23.62 11.99 -6.13
CA GLN A 119 23.06 13.21 -5.53
C GLN A 119 21.53 13.21 -5.46
N ILE A 120 20.87 12.37 -6.26
CA ILE A 120 19.41 12.38 -6.39
C ILE A 120 18.83 10.97 -6.27
N ARG A 121 19.28 10.02 -7.09
CA ARG A 121 18.77 8.65 -7.19
C ARG A 121 19.91 7.69 -7.56
N PRO A 122 20.61 7.11 -6.57
CA PRO A 122 21.87 6.39 -6.79
C PRO A 122 21.75 5.08 -7.59
N TYR A 123 20.57 4.45 -7.63
CA TYR A 123 20.45 3.09 -8.14
C TYR A 123 19.63 3.02 -9.43
N VAL A 124 20.02 2.10 -10.31
CA VAL A 124 19.24 1.66 -11.47
C VAL A 124 19.38 0.15 -11.64
N VAL A 125 18.28 -0.54 -11.93
CA VAL A 125 18.25 -1.96 -12.27
C VAL A 125 17.49 -2.13 -13.58
N CYS A 126 17.92 -3.08 -14.43
CA CYS A 126 17.39 -3.22 -15.79
C CYS A 126 17.14 -4.69 -16.14
N ALA A 127 16.21 -4.93 -17.06
CA ALA A 127 15.95 -6.25 -17.65
C ALA A 127 15.40 -6.11 -19.07
N VAL A 128 15.46 -7.19 -19.85
CA VAL A 128 14.82 -7.26 -21.17
C VAL A 128 13.87 -8.44 -21.27
N LEU A 129 12.69 -8.20 -21.80
CA LEU A 129 11.74 -9.22 -22.23
C LEU A 129 11.78 -9.31 -23.77
N ARG A 130 12.20 -10.46 -24.31
CA ARG A 130 12.32 -10.70 -25.76
C ARG A 130 11.09 -11.39 -26.32
N GLY A 131 10.66 -10.96 -27.51
CA GLY A 131 9.58 -11.59 -28.25
C GLY A 131 8.23 -11.57 -27.52
N VAL A 132 7.93 -10.48 -26.79
CA VAL A 132 6.64 -10.28 -26.11
C VAL A 132 5.52 -10.19 -27.15
N THR A 133 4.37 -10.77 -26.81
CA THR A 133 3.15 -10.72 -27.61
C THR A 133 2.10 -9.83 -26.94
N PHE A 134 2.06 -8.55 -27.34
CA PHE A 134 1.03 -7.62 -26.89
C PHE A 134 -0.23 -7.72 -27.76
N ASP A 135 -1.35 -7.98 -27.10
CA ASP A 135 -2.65 -7.53 -27.55
C ASP A 135 -3.07 -6.31 -26.71
N GLU A 136 -4.21 -5.71 -27.03
CA GLU A 136 -4.71 -4.54 -26.31
C GLU A 136 -4.92 -4.81 -24.81
N VAL A 137 -5.37 -6.02 -24.47
CA VAL A 137 -5.64 -6.43 -23.09
C VAL A 137 -4.36 -6.53 -22.28
N ARG A 138 -3.36 -7.25 -22.80
CA ARG A 138 -2.05 -7.45 -22.16
C ARG A 138 -1.28 -6.15 -22.06
N TYR A 139 -1.38 -5.30 -23.08
CA TYR A 139 -0.77 -3.98 -23.05
C TYR A 139 -1.37 -3.13 -21.92
N ASN A 140 -2.70 -3.09 -21.82
CA ASN A 140 -3.38 -2.38 -20.74
C ASN A 140 -3.06 -2.98 -19.36
N SER A 141 -2.97 -4.31 -19.24
CA SER A 141 -2.54 -4.99 -18.00
C SER A 141 -1.11 -4.62 -17.61
N PHE A 142 -0.20 -4.51 -18.59
CA PHE A 142 1.19 -4.12 -18.36
C PHE A 142 1.31 -2.71 -17.79
N ILE A 143 0.58 -1.76 -18.38
CA ILE A 143 0.52 -0.38 -17.91
C ILE A 143 -0.15 -0.29 -16.54
N ASP A 144 -1.25 -1.02 -16.31
CA ASP A 144 -1.93 -1.02 -15.01
C ASP A 144 -1.01 -1.59 -13.91
N LEU A 145 -0.32 -2.70 -14.15
CA LEU A 145 0.65 -3.24 -13.19
C LEU A 145 1.74 -2.21 -12.85
N GLN A 146 2.30 -1.54 -13.86
CA GLN A 146 3.29 -0.49 -13.67
C GLN A 146 2.74 0.64 -12.78
N ASP A 147 1.53 1.12 -13.06
CA ASP A 147 0.88 2.19 -12.29
C ASP A 147 0.52 1.74 -10.86
N LYS A 148 0.07 0.50 -10.66
CA LYS A 148 -0.23 -0.07 -9.33
C LYS A 148 1.03 -0.17 -8.47
N LEU A 149 2.13 -0.67 -9.05
CA LEU A 149 3.43 -0.71 -8.37
C LEU A 149 3.93 0.70 -8.04
N HIS A 150 3.78 1.65 -8.97
CA HIS A 150 4.12 3.07 -8.75
C HIS A 150 3.37 3.68 -7.57
N GLN A 151 2.07 3.37 -7.44
CA GLN A 151 1.23 3.90 -6.37
C GLN A 151 1.51 3.24 -5.01
N ASN A 152 1.79 1.94 -4.99
CA ASN A 152 2.00 1.15 -3.78
C ASN A 152 3.48 1.11 -3.36
N ILE A 153 4.23 0.07 -3.72
CA ILE A 153 5.59 -0.19 -3.23
C ILE A 153 6.58 0.94 -3.54
N CYS A 154 6.39 1.63 -4.67
CA CYS A 154 7.24 2.74 -5.10
C CYS A 154 6.94 4.06 -4.39
N ARG A 155 5.85 4.14 -3.59
CA ARG A 155 5.34 5.35 -2.93
C ARG A 155 5.21 6.53 -3.89
N LYS A 156 4.33 6.41 -4.89
CA LYS A 156 4.11 7.45 -5.93
C LYS A 156 5.42 7.84 -6.63
N ARG A 157 6.18 6.84 -7.05
CA ARG A 157 7.49 6.97 -7.73
C ARG A 157 8.63 7.58 -6.92
N THR A 158 8.41 7.99 -5.67
CA THR A 158 9.45 8.59 -4.82
C THR A 158 10.61 7.62 -4.58
N LEU A 159 10.31 6.35 -4.28
CA LEU A 159 11.36 5.35 -4.00
C LEU A 159 11.89 4.68 -5.26
N VAL A 160 11.01 4.28 -6.18
CA VAL A 160 11.35 3.58 -7.42
C VAL A 160 10.51 4.14 -8.57
N ALA A 161 11.11 4.40 -9.72
CA ALA A 161 10.38 4.72 -10.94
C ALA A 161 10.73 3.71 -12.03
N ILE A 162 9.69 3.12 -12.61
CA ILE A 162 9.78 2.12 -13.67
C ILE A 162 9.58 2.85 -15.00
N GLY A 163 10.51 2.67 -15.93
CA GLY A 163 10.30 2.90 -17.35
C GLY A 163 10.22 1.57 -18.10
N ALA A 164 9.51 1.61 -19.22
CA ALA A 164 9.39 0.52 -20.16
C ALA A 164 9.55 1.12 -21.54
N HIS A 165 10.39 0.48 -22.34
CA HIS A 165 10.89 1.02 -23.59
C HIS A 165 10.85 -0.03 -24.70
N ASP A 166 10.50 0.41 -25.91
CA ASP A 166 10.68 -0.40 -27.10
C ASP A 166 12.17 -0.50 -27.45
N LEU A 167 12.76 -1.66 -27.18
CA LEU A 167 14.17 -1.91 -27.38
C LEU A 167 14.56 -1.87 -28.86
N ASP A 168 13.63 -2.14 -29.78
CA ASP A 168 13.91 -2.14 -31.23
C ASP A 168 14.14 -0.73 -31.78
N THR A 169 13.75 0.31 -31.02
CA THR A 169 14.01 1.72 -31.35
C THR A 169 15.33 2.23 -30.79
N LEU A 170 16.01 1.45 -29.94
CA LEU A 170 17.13 1.90 -29.12
C LEU A 170 18.43 1.18 -29.49
N GLN A 171 19.56 1.80 -29.17
CA GLN A 171 20.89 1.19 -29.35
C GLN A 171 21.72 1.28 -28.07
N GLY A 172 22.19 0.13 -27.59
CA GLY A 172 23.13 0.06 -26.46
C GLY A 172 24.56 0.47 -26.85
N PRO A 173 25.47 0.67 -25.87
CA PRO A 173 25.21 0.65 -24.43
C PRO A 173 24.43 1.87 -23.95
N PHE A 174 23.73 1.73 -22.83
CA PHE A 174 22.93 2.79 -22.21
C PHE A 174 23.73 3.52 -21.11
N SER A 175 23.38 4.77 -20.83
CA SER A 175 23.93 5.50 -19.68
C SER A 175 22.85 6.11 -18.79
N TYR A 176 23.04 5.99 -17.47
CA TYR A 176 22.22 6.64 -16.45
C TYR A 176 23.02 7.77 -15.81
N GLU A 177 22.57 9.00 -16.04
CA GLU A 177 23.28 10.22 -15.70
C GLU A 177 22.38 11.15 -14.88
N ALA A 178 22.98 12.16 -14.23
CA ALA A 178 22.24 13.27 -13.65
C ALA A 178 22.88 14.57 -14.11
N LEU A 179 22.12 15.38 -14.84
CA LEU A 179 22.59 16.59 -15.51
C LEU A 179 21.77 17.80 -15.06
N PRO A 180 22.32 19.03 -15.15
CA PRO A 180 21.52 20.24 -14.97
C PRO A 180 20.30 20.23 -15.91
N PRO A 181 19.12 20.70 -15.46
CA PRO A 181 17.89 20.62 -16.24
C PRO A 181 17.96 21.40 -17.57
N GLN A 182 18.87 22.37 -17.68
CA GLN A 182 19.09 23.14 -18.91
C GLN A 182 19.82 22.35 -20.01
N GLU A 183 20.49 21.25 -19.66
CA GLU A 183 21.28 20.44 -20.60
C GLU A 183 20.47 19.28 -21.20
N ILE A 184 19.28 19.01 -20.65
CA ILE A 184 18.45 17.88 -21.05
C ILE A 184 17.34 18.38 -21.98
N ASN A 185 17.34 17.89 -23.22
CA ASN A 185 16.31 18.18 -24.21
C ASN A 185 15.79 16.87 -24.80
N PHE A 186 14.47 16.68 -24.80
CA PHE A 186 13.84 15.53 -25.42
C PHE A 186 12.36 15.77 -25.71
N ILE A 187 11.79 14.89 -26.55
CA ILE A 187 10.36 14.85 -26.81
C ILE A 187 9.73 13.89 -25.80
N PRO A 188 8.93 14.38 -24.82
CA PRO A 188 8.29 13.54 -23.83
C PRO A 188 7.10 12.78 -24.42
N LEU A 189 6.71 11.69 -23.75
CA LEU A 189 5.59 10.85 -24.18
C LEU A 189 4.31 11.67 -24.43
N LYS A 190 3.61 11.37 -25.54
CA LYS A 190 2.38 12.06 -25.99
C LYS A 190 2.56 13.54 -26.35
N GLN A 191 3.79 14.00 -26.58
CA GLN A 191 4.06 15.33 -27.14
C GLN A 191 4.81 15.21 -28.46
N GLU A 192 4.68 16.23 -29.29
CA GLU A 192 5.41 16.34 -30.58
C GLU A 192 6.58 17.34 -30.48
N GLN A 193 6.50 18.27 -29.54
CA GLN A 193 7.50 19.31 -29.35
C GLN A 193 8.65 18.82 -28.48
N ASN A 194 9.85 19.31 -28.79
CA ASN A 194 11.04 19.09 -27.97
C ASN A 194 11.02 20.08 -26.79
N PHE A 195 11.23 19.58 -25.57
CA PHE A 195 11.25 20.37 -24.36
C PHE A 195 12.59 20.27 -23.67
N ARG A 196 13.05 21.40 -23.13
CA ARG A 196 14.11 21.44 -22.12
C ARG A 196 13.52 21.03 -20.77
N ALA A 197 14.27 20.30 -19.94
CA ALA A 197 13.69 19.69 -18.75
C ALA A 197 13.17 20.69 -17.71
N ASP A 198 13.73 21.90 -17.61
CA ASP A 198 13.18 22.97 -16.76
C ASP A 198 11.84 23.52 -17.28
N ALA A 199 11.73 23.77 -18.60
CA ALA A 199 10.50 24.17 -19.25
C ALA A 199 9.42 23.08 -19.17
N LEU A 200 9.84 21.81 -19.21
CA LEU A 200 8.96 20.65 -19.05
C LEU A 200 8.31 20.61 -17.66
N MET A 201 9.06 20.95 -16.61
CA MET A 201 8.52 21.03 -15.26
C MET A 201 7.42 22.10 -15.16
N GLU A 202 7.65 23.28 -15.73
CA GLU A 202 6.65 24.35 -15.76
C GLU A 202 5.40 23.93 -16.54
N PHE A 203 5.58 23.31 -17.70
CA PHE A 203 4.48 22.81 -18.54
C PHE A 203 3.56 21.85 -17.77
N TYR A 204 4.15 20.90 -17.04
CA TYR A 204 3.39 19.90 -16.28
C TYR A 204 2.86 20.39 -14.91
N ARG A 205 3.13 21.62 -14.47
CA ARG A 205 2.54 22.15 -13.21
C ARG A 205 1.01 22.25 -13.25
N SER A 206 0.45 22.37 -14.45
CA SER A 206 -0.98 22.40 -14.69
C SER A 206 -1.59 21.00 -14.94
N ASP A 207 -0.76 19.99 -15.20
CA ASP A 207 -1.22 18.65 -15.54
C ASP A 207 -1.76 17.88 -14.33
N MET A 208 -2.96 17.34 -14.44
CA MET A 208 -3.63 16.67 -13.31
C MET A 208 -2.94 15.36 -12.87
N LYS A 209 -2.21 14.69 -13.76
CA LYS A 209 -1.56 13.40 -13.51
C LYS A 209 -0.13 13.60 -13.05
N LEU A 210 0.66 14.39 -13.77
CA LEU A 210 2.10 14.53 -13.59
C LEU A 210 2.51 15.56 -12.54
N LYS A 211 1.68 16.59 -12.27
CA LYS A 211 1.94 17.58 -11.21
C LYS A 211 2.29 16.94 -9.86
N LYS A 212 1.69 15.78 -9.57
CA LYS A 212 1.88 15.04 -8.32
C LYS A 212 3.31 14.50 -8.16
N PHE A 213 4.11 14.41 -9.22
CA PHE A 213 5.45 13.84 -9.20
C PHE A 213 6.57 14.87 -9.34
N LEU A 214 6.27 16.10 -9.79
CA LEU A 214 7.29 17.13 -10.07
C LEU A 214 8.14 17.44 -8.82
N HIS A 215 7.49 17.56 -7.66
CA HIS A 215 8.12 17.84 -6.37
C HIS A 215 9.25 16.85 -5.98
N ILE A 216 9.32 15.66 -6.61
CA ILE A 216 10.33 14.66 -6.30
C ILE A 216 11.73 15.14 -6.72
N ILE A 217 11.84 15.84 -7.86
CA ILE A 217 13.13 16.29 -8.39
C ILE A 217 13.19 17.79 -8.70
N GLU A 218 12.07 18.53 -8.67
CA GLU A 218 12.02 19.92 -9.14
C GLU A 218 13.05 20.84 -8.47
N ASN A 219 13.32 20.63 -7.18
CA ASN A 219 14.24 21.44 -6.37
C ASN A 219 15.70 20.94 -6.41
N SER A 220 15.97 19.87 -7.15
CA SER A 220 17.32 19.31 -7.30
C SER A 220 18.14 20.13 -8.32
N PRO A 221 19.44 20.35 -8.08
CA PRO A 221 20.31 20.99 -9.06
C PRO A 221 20.54 20.13 -10.32
N VAL A 222 20.32 18.81 -10.21
CA VAL A 222 20.50 17.83 -11.29
C VAL A 222 19.27 16.95 -11.44
N TYR A 223 18.88 16.66 -12.67
CA TYR A 223 17.78 15.75 -12.98
C TYR A 223 18.34 14.43 -13.54
N PRO A 224 17.82 13.29 -13.06
CA PRO A 224 18.25 12.00 -13.57
C PRO A 224 17.69 11.77 -14.98
N VAL A 225 18.51 11.21 -15.86
CA VAL A 225 18.20 10.99 -17.28
C VAL A 225 18.88 9.72 -17.77
N ILE A 226 18.23 9.00 -18.68
CA ILE A 226 18.78 7.80 -19.31
C ILE A 226 18.97 8.03 -20.80
N TYR A 227 20.15 7.68 -21.31
CA TYR A 227 20.53 7.81 -22.72
C TYR A 227 20.84 6.47 -23.36
N ASP A 228 20.64 6.40 -24.68
CA ASP A 228 21.19 5.36 -25.54
C ASP A 228 22.59 5.76 -26.06
N SER A 229 23.22 4.90 -26.87
CA SER A 229 24.53 5.17 -27.45
C SER A 229 24.54 6.36 -28.44
N ASN A 230 23.39 6.69 -29.03
CA ASN A 230 23.19 7.84 -29.90
C ASN A 230 22.88 9.15 -29.13
N ARG A 231 22.91 9.13 -27.78
CA ARG A 231 22.52 10.26 -26.91
C ARG A 231 21.05 10.66 -27.07
N THR A 232 20.19 9.72 -27.46
CA THR A 232 18.74 9.85 -27.41
C THR A 232 18.25 9.59 -25.99
N VAL A 233 17.39 10.47 -25.47
CA VAL A 233 16.81 10.33 -24.13
C VAL A 233 15.75 9.23 -24.13
N LEU A 234 15.94 8.20 -23.31
CA LEU A 234 14.94 7.16 -23.04
C LEU A 234 13.88 7.66 -22.08
N SER A 235 14.29 8.24 -20.95
CA SER A 235 13.40 8.70 -19.90
C SER A 235 14.03 9.81 -19.05
N LEU A 236 13.18 10.60 -18.41
CA LEU A 236 13.51 11.54 -17.34
C LEU A 236 12.84 11.07 -16.04
N PRO A 237 13.41 10.07 -15.34
CA PRO A 237 12.83 9.57 -14.11
C PRO A 237 12.74 10.65 -13.03
N PRO A 238 11.78 10.60 -12.09
CA PRO A 238 10.56 9.79 -12.04
C PRO A 238 9.39 10.33 -12.88
N ILE A 239 9.61 11.33 -13.73
CA ILE A 239 8.53 12.12 -14.29
C ILE A 239 7.88 11.45 -15.50
N ILE A 240 8.64 11.28 -16.59
CA ILE A 240 8.09 10.85 -17.87
C ILE A 240 9.14 10.17 -18.75
N ASN A 241 8.67 9.28 -19.62
CA ASN A 241 9.49 8.62 -20.64
C ASN A 241 9.54 9.46 -21.93
N GLY A 242 10.55 9.21 -22.76
CA GLY A 242 10.64 9.78 -24.10
C GLY A 242 9.63 9.15 -25.05
N ALA A 243 9.17 9.94 -26.03
CA ALA A 243 8.27 9.45 -27.08
C ALA A 243 8.96 8.47 -28.05
N HIS A 244 10.28 8.58 -28.21
CA HIS A 244 11.05 7.78 -29.16
C HIS A 244 10.99 6.28 -28.87
N SER A 245 11.09 5.91 -27.59
CA SER A 245 11.08 4.52 -27.11
C SER A 245 9.75 4.10 -26.50
N ALA A 246 8.65 4.78 -26.88
CA ALA A 246 7.33 4.45 -26.39
C ALA A 246 6.92 3.04 -26.80
N ILE A 247 6.47 2.23 -25.84
CA ILE A 247 5.92 0.91 -26.11
C ILE A 247 4.57 1.02 -26.83
N THR A 248 4.34 0.13 -27.79
CA THR A 248 3.10 0.03 -28.56
C THR A 248 2.67 -1.43 -28.71
N LEU A 249 1.50 -1.67 -29.28
CA LEU A 249 1.03 -3.04 -29.60
C LEU A 249 1.96 -3.80 -30.58
N LYS A 250 2.82 -3.08 -31.31
CA LYS A 250 3.78 -3.68 -32.27
C LYS A 250 5.12 -4.05 -31.60
N THR A 251 5.39 -3.52 -30.42
CA THR A 251 6.65 -3.73 -29.71
C THR A 251 6.85 -5.21 -29.40
N ARG A 252 8.02 -5.74 -29.75
CA ARG A 252 8.38 -7.14 -29.51
C ARG A 252 9.41 -7.29 -28.41
N ASN A 253 10.34 -6.36 -28.30
CA ASN A 253 11.40 -6.40 -27.31
C ASN A 253 11.22 -5.23 -26.35
N VAL A 254 11.02 -5.53 -25.07
CA VAL A 254 10.78 -4.51 -24.04
C VAL A 254 12.01 -4.42 -23.15
N PHE A 255 12.63 -3.25 -23.14
CA PHE A 255 13.65 -2.89 -22.16
C PHE A 255 12.97 -2.21 -20.96
N ILE A 256 13.18 -2.74 -19.76
CA ILE A 256 12.58 -2.25 -18.52
C ILE A 256 13.71 -1.74 -17.64
N GLU A 257 13.62 -0.51 -17.20
CA GLU A 257 14.56 0.09 -16.26
C GLU A 257 13.83 0.65 -15.03
N CYS A 258 14.43 0.43 -13.86
CA CYS A 258 13.91 0.91 -12.59
C CYS A 258 14.97 1.77 -11.90
N THR A 259 14.76 3.08 -11.86
CA THR A 259 15.62 4.00 -11.10
C THR A 259 15.10 4.17 -9.69
N ALA A 260 15.99 4.26 -8.70
CA ALA A 260 15.57 4.20 -7.31
C ALA A 260 16.49 4.90 -6.32
N THR A 261 15.91 5.24 -5.17
CA THR A 261 16.63 5.57 -3.93
C THR A 261 16.82 4.35 -3.04
N ASP A 262 16.04 3.29 -3.26
CA ASP A 262 16.07 2.01 -2.53
C ASP A 262 16.28 0.85 -3.50
N LEU A 263 17.47 0.24 -3.46
CA LEU A 263 17.86 -0.85 -4.35
C LEU A 263 17.03 -2.11 -4.14
N THR A 264 16.67 -2.44 -2.89
CA THR A 264 15.89 -3.64 -2.58
C THR A 264 14.50 -3.55 -3.20
N LYS A 265 13.85 -2.40 -3.07
CA LYS A 265 12.55 -2.16 -3.71
C LYS A 265 12.65 -2.15 -5.24
N ALA A 266 13.73 -1.60 -5.80
CA ALA A 266 13.95 -1.62 -7.24
C ALA A 266 14.03 -3.05 -7.78
N ASN A 267 14.75 -3.93 -7.08
CA ASN A 267 14.83 -5.35 -7.44
C ASN A 267 13.47 -6.04 -7.35
N ILE A 268 12.71 -5.82 -6.26
CA ILE A 268 11.37 -6.40 -6.12
C ILE A 268 10.48 -5.97 -7.28
N VAL A 269 10.43 -4.67 -7.58
CA VAL A 269 9.61 -4.11 -8.65
C VAL A 269 10.00 -4.67 -10.02
N LEU A 270 11.31 -4.70 -10.33
CA LEU A 270 11.80 -5.27 -11.58
C LEU A 270 11.43 -6.76 -11.69
N ASN A 271 11.68 -7.53 -10.62
CA ASN A 271 11.39 -8.95 -10.55
C ASN A 271 9.89 -9.23 -10.72
N THR A 272 9.01 -8.44 -10.09
CA THR A 272 7.55 -8.56 -10.28
C THR A 272 7.15 -8.29 -11.72
N MET A 273 7.62 -7.18 -12.32
CA MET A 273 7.30 -6.84 -13.71
C MET A 273 7.70 -7.95 -14.69
N VAL A 274 8.95 -8.42 -14.60
CA VAL A 274 9.45 -9.47 -15.51
C VAL A 274 8.81 -10.82 -15.24
N ALA A 275 8.56 -11.18 -13.97
CA ALA A 275 7.93 -12.45 -13.63
C ALA A 275 6.48 -12.51 -14.10
N MET A 276 5.74 -11.39 -14.05
CA MET A 276 4.35 -11.36 -14.51
C MET A 276 4.26 -11.50 -16.03
N PHE A 277 5.05 -10.71 -16.78
CA PHE A 277 4.92 -10.61 -18.24
C PHE A 277 5.81 -11.55 -19.06
N SER A 278 6.79 -12.21 -18.45
CA SER A 278 7.62 -13.20 -19.15
C SER A 278 6.84 -14.43 -19.64
N GLU A 279 5.60 -14.64 -19.19
CA GLU A 279 4.71 -15.69 -19.72
C GLU A 279 4.30 -15.44 -21.18
N TYR A 280 4.36 -14.19 -21.64
CA TYR A 280 4.01 -13.76 -22.99
C TYR A 280 5.23 -13.62 -23.93
N CYS A 281 6.43 -13.91 -23.44
CA CYS A 281 7.66 -13.96 -24.24
C CYS A 281 7.68 -15.21 -25.14
N GLU A 282 8.42 -15.13 -26.25
CA GLU A 282 8.68 -16.28 -27.13
C GLU A 282 9.32 -17.45 -26.35
N ASN A 283 10.31 -17.13 -25.52
CA ASN A 283 10.83 -18.05 -24.51
C ASN A 283 10.12 -17.80 -23.18
N LYS A 284 9.05 -18.56 -22.93
CA LYS A 284 8.20 -18.39 -21.73
C LYS A 284 9.01 -18.45 -20.44
N PHE A 285 8.77 -17.50 -19.56
CA PHE A 285 9.46 -17.31 -18.28
C PHE A 285 10.98 -17.09 -18.41
N GLY A 286 11.46 -16.74 -19.61
CA GLY A 286 12.82 -16.33 -19.89
C GLY A 286 12.97 -14.81 -19.84
N VAL A 287 14.01 -14.34 -19.18
CA VAL A 287 14.36 -12.91 -19.08
C VAL A 287 15.80 -12.71 -19.52
N GLU A 288 16.04 -11.75 -20.40
CA GLU A 288 17.38 -11.38 -20.84
C GLU A 288 18.04 -10.46 -19.80
N PRO A 289 19.22 -10.84 -19.28
CA PRO A 289 19.92 -10.05 -18.27
C PRO A 289 20.61 -8.82 -18.87
N VAL A 290 20.74 -7.78 -18.04
CA VAL A 290 21.45 -6.54 -18.35
C VAL A 290 22.55 -6.35 -17.31
N GLU A 291 23.76 -6.03 -17.77
CA GLU A 291 24.89 -5.70 -16.90
C GLU A 291 24.85 -4.21 -16.55
N VAL A 292 24.68 -3.90 -15.26
CA VAL A 292 24.78 -2.53 -14.74
C VAL A 292 26.20 -2.31 -14.24
N VAL A 293 26.87 -1.31 -14.81
CA VAL A 293 28.24 -0.91 -14.47
C VAL A 293 28.17 0.39 -13.68
N SER A 294 28.50 0.31 -12.40
CA SER A 294 28.52 1.45 -11.48
C SER A 294 29.70 2.38 -11.75
N TYR A 295 29.63 3.62 -11.24
CA TYR A 295 30.69 4.62 -11.41
C TYR A 295 32.02 4.26 -10.73
N ASP A 296 31.99 3.36 -9.73
CA ASP A 296 33.16 2.84 -9.02
C ASP A 296 33.80 1.64 -9.74
N GLY A 297 33.26 1.23 -10.89
CA GLY A 297 33.70 0.06 -11.66
C GLY A 297 33.13 -1.27 -11.17
N SER A 298 32.30 -1.28 -10.12
CA SER A 298 31.56 -2.48 -9.73
C SER A 298 30.52 -2.84 -10.79
N THR A 299 30.30 -4.14 -11.01
CA THR A 299 29.31 -4.64 -11.97
C THR A 299 28.32 -5.55 -11.27
N ALA A 300 27.05 -5.43 -11.64
CA ALA A 300 25.98 -6.30 -11.19
C ALA A 300 25.10 -6.70 -12.38
N ILE A 301 24.57 -7.91 -12.35
CA ILE A 301 23.70 -8.44 -13.41
C ILE A 301 22.28 -8.44 -12.87
N TYR A 302 21.36 -7.87 -13.66
CA TYR A 302 19.94 -7.79 -13.31
C TYR A 302 19.08 -8.41 -14.42
N PRO A 303 17.88 -8.93 -14.10
CA PRO A 303 17.34 -9.10 -12.75
C PRO A 303 17.99 -10.29 -12.01
N ASP A 304 18.02 -10.24 -10.69
CA ASP A 304 18.33 -11.42 -9.87
C ASP A 304 17.02 -12.16 -9.56
N LEU A 305 16.80 -13.27 -10.29
CA LEU A 305 15.64 -14.15 -10.13
C LEU A 305 15.97 -15.40 -9.30
N SER A 306 17.05 -15.39 -8.53
CA SER A 306 17.38 -16.49 -7.64
C SER A 306 16.31 -16.70 -6.57
N CYS A 307 16.03 -17.97 -6.26
CA CYS A 307 15.10 -18.31 -5.19
C CYS A 307 15.81 -18.23 -3.84
N TYR A 308 15.19 -17.56 -2.87
CA TYR A 308 15.66 -17.58 -1.50
C TYR A 308 15.32 -18.93 -0.86
N LYS A 309 16.31 -19.58 -0.24
CA LYS A 309 16.11 -20.88 0.41
C LYS A 309 16.06 -20.70 1.91
N MET A 310 15.04 -21.30 2.52
CA MET A 310 14.92 -21.40 3.97
C MET A 310 14.70 -22.85 4.39
N GLU A 311 15.33 -23.25 5.49
CA GLU A 311 15.13 -24.56 6.12
C GLU A 311 14.40 -24.33 7.44
N VAL A 312 13.25 -24.99 7.60
CA VAL A 312 12.37 -24.75 8.74
C VAL A 312 11.90 -26.09 9.30
N ALA A 313 11.86 -26.20 10.63
CA ALA A 313 11.32 -27.37 11.30
C ALA A 313 9.79 -27.38 11.19
N LEU A 314 9.20 -28.58 11.09
CA LEU A 314 7.74 -28.74 10.99
C LEU A 314 7.01 -28.02 12.14
N SER A 315 7.55 -28.11 13.35
CA SER A 315 6.99 -27.49 14.57
C SER A 315 6.86 -25.97 14.48
N ASP A 316 7.75 -25.30 13.77
CA ASP A 316 7.74 -23.84 13.65
C ASP A 316 6.59 -23.35 12.76
N ILE A 317 6.16 -24.21 11.83
CA ILE A 317 5.03 -24.00 10.92
C ILE A 317 3.72 -24.37 11.62
N ILE A 318 3.57 -25.61 12.08
CA ILE A 318 2.28 -26.10 12.61
C ILE A 318 1.97 -25.61 14.02
N GLY A 319 3.01 -25.37 14.83
CA GLY A 319 2.90 -24.95 16.23
C GLY A 319 2.06 -23.69 16.44
N PRO A 320 2.33 -22.56 15.76
CA PRO A 320 1.51 -21.35 15.87
C PRO A 320 0.09 -21.51 15.30
N ILE A 321 -0.13 -22.38 14.31
CA ILE A 321 -1.45 -22.63 13.72
C ILE A 321 -2.32 -23.47 14.68
N GLY A 322 -1.70 -24.40 15.42
CA GLY A 322 -2.39 -25.28 16.36
C GLY A 322 -3.04 -26.50 15.69
N ILE A 323 -2.48 -26.96 14.57
CA ILE A 323 -2.94 -28.15 13.84
C ILE A 323 -1.90 -29.28 13.90
N SER A 324 -2.33 -30.50 13.59
CA SER A 324 -1.46 -31.67 13.47
C SER A 324 -1.51 -32.15 12.02
N LEU A 325 -0.44 -31.86 11.28
CA LEU A 325 -0.23 -32.30 9.90
C LEU A 325 1.15 -32.94 9.79
N ASP A 326 1.30 -33.90 8.88
CA ASP A 326 2.60 -34.46 8.53
C ASP A 326 3.37 -33.56 7.54
N GLU A 327 4.65 -33.84 7.32
CA GLU A 327 5.51 -33.07 6.42
C GLU A 327 4.99 -33.10 4.98
N THR A 328 4.38 -34.21 4.55
CA THR A 328 3.89 -34.36 3.16
C THR A 328 2.69 -33.47 2.89
N GLN A 329 1.78 -33.36 3.86
CA GLN A 329 0.63 -32.48 3.83
C GLN A 329 1.08 -31.02 3.82
N VAL A 330 2.01 -30.65 4.71
CA VAL A 330 2.55 -29.27 4.76
C VAL A 330 3.25 -28.89 3.46
N ILE A 331 4.06 -29.79 2.89
CA ILE A 331 4.70 -29.58 1.59
C ILE A 331 3.64 -29.37 0.50
N SER A 332 2.57 -30.16 0.48
CA SER A 332 1.47 -29.99 -0.49
C SER A 332 0.78 -28.63 -0.34
N LEU A 333 0.58 -28.14 0.88
CA LEU A 333 -0.05 -26.84 1.16
C LEU A 333 0.85 -25.68 0.75
N LEU A 334 2.15 -25.74 1.07
CA LEU A 334 3.13 -24.75 0.63
C LEU A 334 3.21 -24.66 -0.89
N ASN A 335 3.19 -25.80 -1.58
CA ASN A 335 3.19 -25.83 -3.05
C ASN A 335 1.95 -25.15 -3.65
N LYS A 336 0.76 -25.28 -3.02
CA LYS A 336 -0.45 -24.55 -3.43
C LYS A 336 -0.30 -23.03 -3.29
N MET A 337 0.51 -22.57 -2.35
CA MET A 337 0.83 -21.14 -2.16
C MET A 337 2.07 -20.69 -2.94
N GLN A 338 2.44 -21.45 -3.98
CA GLN A 338 3.56 -21.14 -4.88
C GLN A 338 4.94 -21.24 -4.20
N LEU A 339 5.03 -21.82 -3.01
CA LEU A 339 6.27 -22.03 -2.26
C LEU A 339 6.75 -23.46 -2.46
N GLN A 340 7.77 -23.65 -3.31
CA GLN A 340 8.27 -24.98 -3.62
C GLN A 340 8.98 -25.58 -2.41
N ALA A 341 8.37 -26.59 -1.80
CA ALA A 341 8.87 -27.23 -0.59
C ALA A 341 9.33 -28.67 -0.86
N LYS A 342 10.42 -29.08 -0.20
CA LYS A 342 10.96 -30.44 -0.24
C LYS A 342 11.41 -30.88 1.15
N LEU A 343 11.33 -32.18 1.40
CA LEU A 343 11.90 -32.76 2.61
C LEU A 343 13.44 -32.68 2.53
N CYS A 344 14.05 -32.27 3.63
CA CYS A 344 15.50 -32.22 3.80
C CYS A 344 15.86 -32.74 5.21
N SER A 345 17.14 -32.90 5.47
CA SER A 345 17.66 -33.19 6.80
C SER A 345 18.72 -32.16 7.17
N SER A 346 18.52 -31.46 8.28
CA SER A 346 19.47 -30.48 8.81
C SER A 346 19.96 -31.00 10.16
N ASN A 347 21.28 -31.15 10.32
CA ASN A 347 21.91 -31.72 11.53
C ASN A 347 21.38 -33.11 11.96
N GLY A 348 20.86 -33.91 11.02
CA GLY A 348 20.30 -35.24 11.29
C GLY A 348 18.82 -35.25 11.71
N GLU A 349 18.17 -34.08 11.78
CA GLU A 349 16.73 -33.94 12.05
C GLU A 349 15.94 -33.64 10.76
N PRO A 350 14.69 -34.11 10.63
CA PRO A 350 13.85 -33.82 9.48
C PRO A 350 13.45 -32.35 9.45
N CYS A 351 13.65 -31.70 8.30
CA CYS A 351 13.26 -30.30 8.07
C CYS A 351 12.60 -30.15 6.70
N ILE A 352 11.88 -29.04 6.51
CA ILE A 352 11.30 -28.66 5.23
C ILE A 352 12.18 -27.56 4.63
N SER A 353 12.76 -27.83 3.47
CA SER A 353 13.47 -26.84 2.66
C SER A 353 12.47 -26.18 1.71
N VAL A 354 12.28 -24.88 1.86
CA VAL A 354 11.37 -24.07 1.05
C VAL A 354 12.18 -23.15 0.15
N SER A 355 11.89 -23.21 -1.15
CA SER A 355 12.43 -22.30 -2.16
C SER A 355 11.39 -21.22 -2.45
N VAL A 356 11.65 -20.03 -1.91
CA VAL A 356 10.82 -18.84 -2.06
C VAL A 356 11.11 -18.21 -3.43
N PRO A 357 10.12 -18.11 -4.33
CA PRO A 357 10.34 -17.50 -5.65
C PRO A 357 10.56 -15.99 -5.53
N PRO A 358 11.22 -15.35 -6.51
CA PRO A 358 11.49 -13.91 -6.49
C PRO A 358 10.22 -13.03 -6.51
N THR A 359 9.07 -13.62 -6.84
CA THR A 359 7.75 -12.96 -6.77
C THR A 359 7.22 -12.82 -5.35
N ARG A 360 7.65 -13.68 -4.41
CA ARG A 360 7.19 -13.73 -3.01
C ARG A 360 8.16 -12.99 -2.08
N SER A 361 8.31 -11.68 -2.32
CA SER A 361 9.17 -10.82 -1.50
C SER A 361 8.66 -10.59 -0.06
N ASP A 362 7.42 -11.01 0.21
CA ASP A 362 6.76 -10.96 1.51
C ASP A 362 7.27 -12.03 2.49
N VAL A 363 7.83 -13.15 2.00
CA VAL A 363 8.29 -14.25 2.84
C VAL A 363 9.70 -13.99 3.37
N LEU A 364 9.78 -13.56 4.63
CA LEU A 364 11.02 -13.18 5.31
C LEU A 364 11.31 -14.05 6.53
N HIS A 365 10.31 -14.75 7.06
CA HIS A 365 10.41 -15.57 8.26
C HIS A 365 9.57 -16.85 8.13
N ALA A 366 9.90 -17.87 8.93
CA ALA A 366 9.10 -19.09 9.08
C ALA A 366 7.62 -18.85 9.48
N ARG A 367 7.27 -17.65 9.95
CA ARG A 367 5.88 -17.30 10.31
C ARG A 367 5.05 -17.01 9.07
N ASP A 368 5.66 -16.47 8.02
CA ASP A 368 5.00 -16.24 6.73
C ASP A 368 4.69 -17.58 6.05
N LEU A 369 5.54 -18.60 6.25
CA LEU A 369 5.21 -19.98 5.85
C LEU A 369 4.00 -20.54 6.61
N ALA A 370 3.92 -20.27 7.92
CA ALA A 370 2.80 -20.72 8.74
C ALA A 370 1.49 -20.05 8.33
N GLU A 371 1.54 -18.77 7.94
CA GLU A 371 0.40 -18.03 7.36
C GLU A 371 -0.07 -18.70 6.06
N ASP A 372 0.83 -18.92 5.10
CA ASP A 372 0.50 -19.57 3.83
C ASP A 372 -0.08 -20.98 4.02
N VAL A 373 0.47 -21.76 4.96
CA VAL A 373 -0.06 -23.08 5.30
C VAL A 373 -1.46 -22.97 5.91
N ALA A 374 -1.71 -21.98 6.77
CA ALA A 374 -3.04 -21.75 7.34
C ALA A 374 -4.08 -21.35 6.28
N ILE A 375 -3.69 -20.48 5.33
CA ILE A 375 -4.53 -20.10 4.19
C ILE A 375 -4.87 -21.33 3.36
N ALA A 376 -3.85 -22.09 2.91
CA ALA A 376 -4.07 -23.26 2.07
C ALA A 376 -4.79 -24.42 2.77
N TYR A 377 -4.64 -24.53 4.09
CA TYR A 377 -5.41 -25.46 4.90
C TYR A 377 -6.87 -25.03 5.05
N GLY A 378 -7.14 -23.73 4.97
CA GLY A 378 -8.43 -23.10 5.21
C GLY A 378 -8.64 -22.80 6.69
N TYR A 379 -8.78 -21.52 7.04
CA TYR A 379 -8.98 -21.07 8.42
C TYR A 379 -10.18 -21.75 9.11
N ASN A 380 -11.24 -22.03 8.36
CA ASN A 380 -12.45 -22.70 8.88
C ASN A 380 -12.20 -24.15 9.31
N ASN A 381 -11.13 -24.79 8.83
CA ASN A 381 -10.75 -26.15 9.20
C ASN A 381 -9.93 -26.20 10.50
N VAL A 382 -9.41 -25.05 10.97
CA VAL A 382 -8.62 -24.97 12.20
C VAL A 382 -9.53 -25.17 13.43
N PRO A 383 -9.27 -26.17 14.29
CA PRO A 383 -10.13 -26.45 15.44
C PRO A 383 -10.05 -25.32 16.47
N LYS A 384 -11.21 -24.78 16.84
CA LYS A 384 -11.31 -23.77 17.89
C LYS A 384 -10.88 -24.37 19.23
N SER A 385 -9.87 -23.78 19.86
CA SER A 385 -9.40 -24.18 21.19
C SER A 385 -9.45 -23.01 22.17
N LYS A 386 -9.48 -23.30 23.47
CA LYS A 386 -9.36 -22.28 24.51
C LYS A 386 -7.90 -22.19 24.96
N PRO A 387 -7.36 -20.98 25.19
CA PRO A 387 -6.02 -20.85 25.76
C PRO A 387 -5.96 -21.56 27.11
N LYS A 388 -4.87 -22.28 27.36
CA LYS A 388 -4.67 -23.07 28.60
C LYS A 388 -4.33 -22.19 29.82
N SER A 389 -4.09 -20.91 29.62
CA SER A 389 -3.79 -19.95 30.68
C SER A 389 -5.07 -19.44 31.35
N MET A 390 -5.28 -19.82 32.61
CA MET A 390 -6.32 -19.24 33.45
C MET A 390 -5.77 -17.99 34.14
N THR A 391 -6.40 -16.84 33.93
CA THR A 391 -6.02 -15.58 34.57
C THR A 391 -7.24 -14.94 35.25
N ILE A 392 -7.00 -14.24 36.36
CA ILE A 392 -8.02 -13.44 37.03
C ILE A 392 -7.92 -12.01 36.49
N GLY A 393 -8.94 -11.54 35.80
CA GLY A 393 -9.01 -10.16 35.32
C GLY A 393 -9.21 -9.16 36.45
N GLY A 394 -8.58 -7.98 36.33
CA GLY A 394 -8.75 -6.86 37.24
C GLY A 394 -9.24 -5.61 36.49
N ARG A 395 -10.17 -4.85 37.09
CA ARG A 395 -10.58 -3.55 36.54
C ARG A 395 -9.55 -2.49 36.94
N GLN A 396 -9.12 -1.67 35.98
CA GLN A 396 -8.28 -0.50 36.28
C GLN A 396 -9.00 0.41 37.29
N PRO A 397 -8.38 0.77 38.44
CA PRO A 397 -9.04 1.53 39.50
C PRO A 397 -9.69 2.83 39.02
N LEU A 398 -9.01 3.58 38.14
CA LEU A 398 -9.51 4.83 37.57
C LEU A 398 -10.80 4.64 36.77
N ASN A 399 -10.89 3.58 35.94
CA ASN A 399 -12.10 3.29 35.18
C ASN A 399 -13.23 2.80 36.09
N ARG A 400 -12.92 1.94 37.07
CA ARG A 400 -13.90 1.53 38.09
C ARG A 400 -14.47 2.72 38.84
N PHE A 401 -13.63 3.70 39.19
CA PHE A 401 -14.05 4.93 39.84
C PHE A 401 -14.87 5.82 38.89
N SER A 402 -14.43 5.99 37.65
CA SER A 402 -15.16 6.73 36.60
C SER A 402 -16.56 6.17 36.39
N ASP A 403 -16.72 4.85 36.32
CA ASP A 403 -18.03 4.20 36.12
C ASP A 403 -18.97 4.40 37.30
N LYS A 404 -18.43 4.41 38.53
CA LYS A 404 -19.22 4.77 39.73
C LYS A 404 -19.72 6.21 39.64
N ILE A 405 -18.82 7.14 39.28
CA ILE A 405 -19.17 8.55 39.08
C ILE A 405 -20.27 8.69 38.02
N ARG A 406 -20.11 8.05 36.85
CA ARG A 406 -21.12 8.10 35.78
C ARG A 406 -22.49 7.65 36.26
N ALA A 407 -22.55 6.50 36.92
CA ALA A 407 -23.80 5.96 37.44
C ALA A 407 -24.43 6.91 38.48
N ASP A 408 -23.62 7.59 39.28
CA ASP A 408 -24.10 8.52 40.29
C ASP A 408 -24.58 9.86 39.72
N VAL A 409 -23.88 10.40 38.72
CA VAL A 409 -24.30 11.62 38.01
C VAL A 409 -25.59 11.34 37.21
N ALA A 410 -25.69 10.16 36.59
CA ALA A 410 -26.91 9.73 35.91
C ALA A 410 -28.10 9.61 36.86
N ARG A 411 -27.90 9.05 38.07
CA ARG A 411 -28.94 9.00 39.12
C ARG A 411 -29.38 10.38 39.60
N ALA A 412 -28.54 11.40 39.49
CA ALA A 412 -28.91 12.79 39.77
C ALA A 412 -29.71 13.47 38.63
N GLY A 413 -30.07 12.70 37.58
CA GLY A 413 -30.90 13.17 36.47
C GLY A 413 -30.13 13.94 35.40
N TYR A 414 -28.81 13.78 35.34
CA TYR A 414 -27.99 14.28 34.23
C TYR A 414 -27.85 13.19 33.15
N MET A 415 -27.81 13.61 31.90
CA MET A 415 -27.60 12.74 30.74
C MET A 415 -26.13 12.76 30.33
N GLU A 416 -25.51 11.59 30.20
CA GLU A 416 -24.12 11.52 29.74
C GLU A 416 -24.06 11.86 28.25
N VAL A 417 -23.08 12.67 27.86
CA VAL A 417 -22.79 13.00 26.46
C VAL A 417 -21.39 12.51 26.10
N LEU A 418 -21.19 12.21 24.81
CA LEU A 418 -19.91 11.78 24.27
C LEU A 418 -19.44 12.81 23.25
N THR A 419 -18.44 13.61 23.62
CA THR A 419 -17.92 14.66 22.76
C THR A 419 -16.62 14.26 22.08
N PHE A 420 -16.27 14.96 21.00
CA PHE A 420 -14.99 14.77 20.32
C PHE A 420 -13.82 15.17 21.23
N VAL A 421 -12.73 14.43 21.10
CA VAL A 421 -11.46 14.73 21.79
C VAL A 421 -10.71 15.86 21.09
N LEU A 422 -10.92 16.04 19.79
CA LEU A 422 -10.35 17.12 18.98
C LEU A 422 -11.36 18.27 18.87
N THR A 423 -10.85 19.49 18.94
CA THR A 423 -11.63 20.74 18.89
C THR A 423 -10.80 21.82 18.18
N SER A 424 -11.43 22.92 17.80
CA SER A 424 -10.70 24.09 17.32
C SER A 424 -9.93 24.77 18.45
N HIS A 425 -8.87 25.51 18.10
CA HIS A 425 -8.14 26.29 19.08
C HIS A 425 -9.04 27.34 19.74
N GLU A 426 -9.87 28.01 18.94
CA GLU A 426 -10.82 29.04 19.37
C GLU A 426 -11.84 28.51 20.41
N GLU A 427 -12.44 27.33 20.15
CA GLU A 427 -13.40 26.71 21.09
C GLU A 427 -12.75 26.32 22.43
N ASN A 428 -11.49 25.90 22.40
CA ASN A 428 -10.76 25.46 23.60
C ASN A 428 -10.28 26.63 24.47
N PHE A 429 -10.08 27.81 23.87
CA PHE A 429 -9.48 28.98 24.51
C PHE A 429 -10.35 30.24 24.41
N ASP A 430 -10.40 30.88 23.23
CA ASP A 430 -10.99 32.20 23.03
C ASP A 430 -12.48 32.25 23.42
N MET A 431 -13.28 31.25 23.00
CA MET A 431 -14.70 31.19 23.34
C MET A 431 -14.97 30.97 24.84
N LEU A 432 -13.97 30.47 25.57
CA LEU A 432 -14.02 30.31 27.03
C LEU A 432 -13.39 31.49 27.77
N ASN A 433 -12.96 32.53 27.08
CA ASN A 433 -12.15 33.64 27.61
C ASN A 433 -10.89 33.13 28.34
N ARG A 434 -10.21 32.12 27.79
CA ARG A 434 -8.97 31.58 28.34
C ARG A 434 -7.82 31.91 27.40
N THR A 435 -6.73 32.40 27.94
CA THR A 435 -5.50 32.62 27.18
C THR A 435 -4.74 31.30 27.01
N ASP A 436 -4.33 30.99 25.79
CA ASP A 436 -3.33 29.96 25.55
C ASP A 436 -1.93 30.51 25.87
N ASP A 437 -1.21 29.83 26.74
CA ASP A 437 0.19 30.17 27.08
C ASP A 437 1.20 29.40 26.21
N GLY A 438 0.71 28.67 25.21
CA GLY A 438 1.51 27.85 24.29
C GLY A 438 2.07 26.58 24.94
N ASN A 439 1.83 26.37 26.23
CA ASN A 439 2.39 25.28 27.02
C ASN A 439 1.31 24.34 27.59
N LYS A 440 0.05 24.52 27.20
CA LYS A 440 -1.08 23.74 27.74
C LYS A 440 -1.71 22.80 26.73
N ALA A 441 -2.08 23.27 25.54
CA ALA A 441 -2.77 22.45 24.56
C ALA A 441 -1.81 21.70 23.63
N VAL A 442 -2.19 20.48 23.27
CA VAL A 442 -1.51 19.72 22.22
C VAL A 442 -2.12 20.13 20.87
N ILE A 443 -1.27 20.60 19.96
CA ILE A 443 -1.67 21.11 18.64
C ILE A 443 -1.36 20.07 17.56
N ILE A 444 -2.31 19.85 16.65
CA ILE A 444 -2.15 18.98 15.50
C ILE A 444 -1.43 19.74 14.39
N ALA A 445 -0.34 19.19 13.86
CA ALA A 445 0.51 19.89 12.89
C ALA A 445 -0.18 20.19 11.54
N ASN A 446 -0.95 19.24 11.01
CA ASN A 446 -1.63 19.37 9.70
C ASN A 446 -3.11 18.95 9.82
N PRO A 447 -3.95 19.74 10.50
CA PRO A 447 -5.35 19.41 10.68
C PRO A 447 -6.10 19.48 9.34
N ARG A 448 -7.01 18.55 9.10
CA ARG A 448 -7.81 18.52 7.87
C ARG A 448 -8.92 19.57 7.86
N THR A 449 -9.42 19.91 9.04
CA THR A 449 -10.48 20.89 9.28
C THR A 449 -10.08 21.76 10.47
N SER A 450 -10.55 23.01 10.52
CA SER A 450 -10.33 23.91 11.65
C SER A 450 -10.94 23.38 12.95
N GLU A 451 -11.93 22.48 12.88
CA GLU A 451 -12.52 21.84 14.06
C GLU A 451 -11.58 20.84 14.76
N PHE A 452 -10.45 20.47 14.16
CA PHE A 452 -9.53 19.46 14.68
C PHE A 452 -8.10 20.00 14.83
N GLU A 453 -7.95 21.23 15.30
CA GLU A 453 -6.65 21.89 15.48
C GLU A 453 -5.94 21.46 16.76
N VAL A 454 -6.69 21.24 17.85
CA VAL A 454 -6.12 20.93 19.16
C VAL A 454 -6.83 19.76 19.83
N VAL A 455 -6.12 19.11 20.74
CA VAL A 455 -6.72 18.15 21.67
C VAL A 455 -7.34 18.92 22.83
N ARG A 456 -8.58 18.57 23.21
CA ARG A 456 -9.33 19.28 24.25
C ARG A 456 -8.57 19.34 25.58
N SER A 457 -8.43 20.54 26.12
CA SER A 457 -7.83 20.80 27.45
C SER A 457 -8.88 20.88 28.57
N SER A 458 -10.15 20.94 28.18
CA SER A 458 -11.33 21.04 29.05
C SER A 458 -12.49 20.29 28.40
N LEU A 459 -13.33 19.67 29.22
CA LEU A 459 -14.61 19.11 28.75
C LEU A 459 -15.68 20.20 28.56
N MET A 460 -15.49 21.38 29.18
CA MET A 460 -16.52 22.42 29.20
C MET A 460 -16.80 23.02 27.82
N SER A 461 -15.76 23.24 26.99
CA SER A 461 -15.93 23.69 25.60
C SER A 461 -16.83 22.74 24.83
N CYS A 462 -16.58 21.44 24.96
CA CYS A 462 -17.33 20.39 24.30
C CYS A 462 -18.79 20.29 24.80
N LEU A 463 -19.02 20.41 26.12
CA LEU A 463 -20.37 20.45 26.69
C LEU A 463 -21.16 21.68 26.21
N LEU A 464 -20.52 22.85 26.13
CA LEU A 464 -21.15 24.07 25.62
C LEU A 464 -21.47 23.97 24.12
N LYS A 465 -20.57 23.37 23.32
CA LYS A 465 -20.86 23.05 21.91
C LYS A 465 -22.05 22.11 21.78
N THR A 466 -22.14 21.10 22.64
CA THR A 466 -23.29 20.19 22.69
C THR A 466 -24.58 20.93 23.05
N LEU A 467 -24.54 21.79 24.06
CA LEU A 467 -25.67 22.63 24.45
C LEU A 467 -26.13 23.55 23.31
N LYS A 468 -25.19 24.19 22.59
CA LYS A 468 -25.48 25.09 21.46
C LYS A 468 -26.32 24.40 20.39
N HIS A 469 -26.00 23.14 20.06
CA HIS A 469 -26.74 22.36 19.06
C HIS A 469 -28.08 21.83 19.57
N ASN A 470 -28.32 21.87 20.88
CA ASN A 470 -29.50 21.31 21.54
C ASN A 470 -30.27 22.36 22.35
N ILE A 471 -30.07 23.65 22.07
CA ILE A 471 -30.62 24.73 22.91
C ILE A 471 -32.15 24.81 22.88
N ASP A 472 -32.76 24.28 21.82
CA ASP A 472 -34.21 24.23 21.60
C ASP A 472 -34.91 23.11 22.37
N HIS A 473 -34.15 22.19 23.01
CA HIS A 473 -34.73 21.15 23.84
C HIS A 473 -35.41 21.71 25.10
N PRO A 474 -36.44 21.01 25.64
CA PRO A 474 -37.11 21.42 26.87
C PRO A 474 -36.13 21.58 28.03
N ARG A 475 -36.19 22.75 28.68
CA ARG A 475 -35.39 23.05 29.87
C ARG A 475 -36.04 22.43 31.12
N PRO A 476 -35.27 22.03 32.15
CA PRO A 476 -33.82 22.14 32.25
C PRO A 476 -33.05 21.07 31.46
N ILE A 477 -32.00 21.49 30.75
CA ILE A 477 -31.03 20.59 30.11
C ILE A 477 -29.93 20.28 31.11
N LYS A 478 -29.73 19.00 31.40
CA LYS A 478 -28.72 18.48 32.35
C LYS A 478 -27.83 17.49 31.62
N ILE A 479 -26.60 17.88 31.32
CA ILE A 479 -25.65 17.02 30.60
C ILE A 479 -24.34 16.92 31.36
N PHE A 480 -23.64 15.80 31.21
CA PHE A 480 -22.33 15.62 31.82
C PHE A 480 -21.44 14.71 30.97
N GLU A 481 -20.14 14.77 31.20
CA GLU A 481 -19.18 13.84 30.61
C GLU A 481 -18.11 13.48 31.64
N VAL A 482 -17.74 12.19 31.67
CA VAL A 482 -16.53 11.71 32.35
C VAL A 482 -15.55 11.24 31.28
N GLY A 483 -14.57 12.08 30.97
CA GLY A 483 -13.68 11.90 29.83
C GLY A 483 -12.27 12.42 30.08
N ASP A 484 -11.33 12.03 29.22
CA ASP A 484 -9.95 12.51 29.30
C ASP A 484 -9.81 13.88 28.62
N VAL A 485 -9.01 14.74 29.24
CA VAL A 485 -8.45 15.95 28.64
C VAL A 485 -6.95 15.80 28.56
N VAL A 486 -6.33 16.44 27.58
CA VAL A 486 -4.89 16.34 27.36
C VAL A 486 -4.22 17.66 27.68
N SER A 487 -3.08 17.57 28.37
CA SER A 487 -2.20 18.70 28.65
C SER A 487 -0.77 18.34 28.30
N LEU A 488 0.01 19.31 27.85
CA LEU A 488 1.46 19.14 27.71
C LEU A 488 2.08 18.85 29.08
N ASP A 489 3.00 17.89 29.11
CA ASP A 489 3.67 17.41 30.32
C ASP A 489 5.06 16.90 29.95
N THR A 490 6.07 17.75 30.16
CA THR A 490 7.47 17.45 29.83
C THR A 490 8.10 16.38 30.73
N SER A 491 7.42 15.96 31.81
CA SER A 491 7.87 14.84 32.62
C SER A 491 7.54 13.47 32.00
N ARG A 492 6.67 13.45 30.98
CA ARG A 492 6.29 12.24 30.25
C ARG A 492 7.16 12.06 29.02
N ASP A 493 7.38 10.80 28.66
CA ASP A 493 8.10 10.38 27.47
C ASP A 493 7.50 10.93 26.17
N VAL A 494 6.18 10.97 26.08
CA VAL A 494 5.44 11.52 24.92
C VAL A 494 5.24 13.04 24.99
N GLY A 495 5.69 13.71 26.05
CA GLY A 495 5.53 15.16 26.24
C GLY A 495 4.11 15.64 26.55
N ALA A 496 3.16 14.73 26.80
CA ALA A 496 1.77 15.03 27.12
C ALA A 496 1.19 14.01 28.12
N SER A 497 0.13 14.40 28.83
CA SER A 497 -0.57 13.53 29.78
C SER A 497 -2.10 13.62 29.64
N ASN A 498 -2.75 12.45 29.78
CA ASN A 498 -4.19 12.33 29.85
C ASN A 498 -4.66 12.48 31.30
N ASN A 499 -5.63 13.37 31.52
CA ASN A 499 -6.23 13.61 32.82
C ASN A 499 -7.74 13.34 32.76
N ARG A 500 -8.23 12.34 33.49
CA ARG A 500 -9.66 12.03 33.58
C ARG A 500 -10.38 13.14 34.35
N ARG A 501 -11.34 13.79 33.70
CA ARG A 501 -12.16 14.86 34.29
C ARG A 501 -13.64 14.45 34.27
N LEU A 502 -14.38 14.97 35.24
CA LEU A 502 -15.84 15.04 35.23
C LEU A 502 -16.20 16.50 34.96
N ALA A 503 -17.05 16.73 33.97
CA ALA A 503 -17.72 18.02 33.80
C ALA A 503 -19.22 17.80 33.71
N ALA A 504 -19.99 18.71 34.31
CA ALA A 504 -21.44 18.72 34.26
C ALA A 504 -21.93 20.13 33.93
N LEU A 505 -23.00 20.22 33.16
CA LEU A 505 -23.62 21.45 32.70
C LEU A 505 -25.12 21.38 33.00
N TYR A 506 -25.64 22.45 33.59
CA TYR A 506 -27.06 22.67 33.83
C TYR A 506 -27.48 23.95 33.09
N CYS A 507 -28.50 23.86 32.25
CA CYS A 507 -29.07 24.99 31.55
C CYS A 507 -30.58 25.06 31.80
N ASN A 508 -31.04 26.19 32.35
CA ASN A 508 -32.45 26.51 32.55
C ASN A 508 -32.64 28.04 32.43
N SER A 509 -33.85 28.55 32.59
CA SER A 509 -34.11 30.00 32.65
C SER A 509 -33.28 30.71 33.73
N ASN A 510 -32.99 30.01 34.84
CA ASN A 510 -32.03 30.45 35.85
C ASN A 510 -30.80 29.51 35.84
N SER A 511 -29.63 30.05 36.16
CA SER A 511 -28.34 29.33 36.12
C SER A 511 -28.27 28.09 37.03
N GLY A 512 -29.12 28.03 38.07
CA GLY A 512 -29.23 26.85 38.92
C GLY A 512 -27.94 26.52 39.69
N PHE A 513 -27.16 27.54 40.07
CA PHE A 513 -25.89 27.37 40.80
C PHE A 513 -26.05 26.48 42.03
N GLU A 514 -27.12 26.65 42.80
CA GLU A 514 -27.50 25.83 43.96
C GLU A 514 -27.55 24.32 43.62
N VAL A 515 -28.06 23.98 42.44
CA VAL A 515 -28.27 22.58 42.00
C VAL A 515 -26.94 21.91 41.68
N ILE A 516 -26.04 22.63 40.99
CA ILE A 516 -24.69 22.15 40.70
C ILE A 516 -23.88 22.07 42.00
N TYR A 517 -23.92 23.13 42.81
CA TYR A 517 -23.18 23.23 44.06
C TYR A 517 -23.55 22.11 45.04
N ASN A 518 -24.85 21.90 45.28
CA ASN A 518 -25.33 20.85 46.17
C ASN A 518 -24.93 19.45 45.68
N TYR A 519 -24.91 19.22 44.36
CA TYR A 519 -24.46 17.94 43.80
C TYR A 519 -22.99 17.66 44.13
N PHE A 520 -22.10 18.63 43.93
CA PHE A 520 -20.67 18.46 44.22
C PHE A 520 -20.38 18.45 45.74
N LEU A 521 -21.05 19.30 46.53
CA LEU A 521 -20.86 19.38 47.99
C LEU A 521 -21.25 18.08 48.72
N CYS A 522 -22.38 17.48 48.35
CA CYS A 522 -22.81 16.20 48.94
C CYS A 522 -21.85 15.04 48.62
N ARG A 523 -20.98 15.20 47.61
CA ARG A 523 -20.12 14.12 47.08
C ARG A 523 -18.64 14.31 47.39
N SER A 524 -18.17 15.51 47.74
CA SER A 524 -16.78 15.75 48.19
C SER A 524 -16.49 15.24 49.61
N ASN A 525 -17.53 14.87 50.38
CA ASN A 525 -17.42 14.29 51.74
C ASN A 525 -17.48 12.75 51.77
N ILE A 526 -17.41 12.10 50.61
CA ILE A 526 -17.37 10.63 50.41
C ILE A 526 -16.07 10.29 49.68
#